data_AF-A0A7U6QLY8-F1
#
_entry.id   AF-A0A7U6QLY8-F1
#
_cell.length_a   1.000
_cell.length_b   1.000
_cell.length_c   1.000
_cell.angle_alpha   90.00
_cell.angle_beta   90.00
_cell.angle_gamma   90.00
#
_symmetry.space_group_name_H-M   'P 1'
#
loop_
_entity.id
_entity.type
_entity.pdbx_description
1 polymer ?
#
loop_
_entity_poly.entity_id
_entity_poly.type
_entity_poly.pdbx_seq_one_letter_code
_entity_poly.pdbx_strand_id
1 'polypeptide(L)' 'MMDTHLMTTASSTPTIKQDRILILDFGSQYSQLIARRVRDSGVFCEMFPYDIDTQRIIDFGAKGVILSGGPESACGQ' A
#
# COMPACT_ATOMS: atom_id res chain seq x y z
N MET A 1 44.81 -1.42 -31.25
CA MET A 1 44.29 -2.36 -30.24
C MET A 1 43.67 -1.48 -29.16
N MET A 2 42.43 -1.02 -29.33
CA MET A 2 41.20 -1.58 -28.70
C MET A 2 41.41 -1.77 -27.18
N ASP A 3 40.63 -1.17 -26.27
CA ASP A 3 39.17 -1.21 -26.20
C ASP A 3 38.48 0.00 -25.55
N THR A 4 37.45 0.44 -26.26
CA THR A 4 36.22 1.08 -25.81
C THR A 4 35.56 0.32 -24.66
N HIS A 5 35.35 0.94 -23.48
CA HIS A 5 34.03 0.87 -22.84
C HIS A 5 33.81 1.96 -21.78
N LEU A 6 33.02 2.93 -22.21
CA LEU A 6 32.18 3.79 -21.39
C LEU A 6 31.33 2.92 -20.45
N MET A 7 31.64 2.81 -19.16
CA MET A 7 30.77 2.10 -18.20
C MET A 7 29.95 3.10 -17.38
N THR A 8 28.84 3.51 -18.02
CA THR A 8 27.50 3.82 -17.50
C THR A 8 27.38 4.38 -16.07
N THR A 9 27.14 5.68 -16.01
CA THR A 9 26.45 6.32 -14.89
C THR A 9 25.05 5.71 -14.74
N ALA A 10 24.78 5.02 -13.63
CA ALA A 10 23.43 4.56 -13.31
C ALA A 10 22.54 5.79 -13.02
N SER A 11 21.73 6.19 -14.00
CA SER A 11 20.67 7.17 -13.82
C SER A 11 19.56 6.52 -12.99
N SER A 12 19.47 6.88 -11.70
CA SER A 12 18.35 6.52 -10.84
C SER A 12 17.10 7.28 -11.30
N THR A 13 16.42 6.76 -12.33
CA THR A 13 15.12 7.29 -12.76
C THR A 13 14.16 7.24 -11.58
N PRO A 14 13.65 8.38 -11.07
CA PRO A 14 12.66 8.35 -10.01
C PRO A 14 11.41 7.68 -10.57
N THR A 15 11.18 6.43 -10.18
CA THR A 15 9.93 5.76 -10.48
C THR A 15 8.87 6.51 -9.70
N ILE A 16 8.02 7.28 -10.40
CA ILE A 16 6.86 7.93 -9.81
C ILE A 16 5.95 6.79 -9.29
N LYS A 17 6.18 6.36 -8.05
CA LYS A 17 5.27 5.45 -7.36
C LYS A 17 4.01 6.27 -7.16
N GLN A 18 2.97 5.92 -7.92
CA GLN A 18 1.62 6.45 -7.71
C GLN A 18 1.28 6.31 -6.23
N ASP A 19 0.62 7.32 -5.66
CA ASP A 19 0.29 7.30 -4.25
C ASP A 19 -0.79 6.23 -4.02
N ARG A 20 -0.44 5.22 -3.21
CA ARG A 20 -1.31 4.08 -2.90
C ARG A 20 -1.55 4.00 -1.40
N ILE A 21 -2.79 3.69 -1.03
CA ILE A 21 -3.19 3.43 0.34
C ILE A 21 -3.60 1.97 0.48
N LEU A 22 -3.08 1.31 1.50
CA LEU A 22 -3.53 -0.02 1.91
C LEU A 22 -4.62 0.13 2.98
N ILE A 23 -5.72 -0.60 2.84
CA ILE A 23 -6.75 -0.68 3.88
C ILE A 23 -6.73 -2.10 4.44
N LEU A 24 -6.37 -2.26 5.71
CA LEU A 24 -6.45 -3.54 6.42
C LEU A 24 -7.80 -3.63 7.13
N ASP A 25 -8.60 -4.61 6.75
CA ASP A 25 -9.97 -4.78 7.23
C ASP A 25 -10.04 -5.77 8.39
N PHE A 26 -10.51 -5.29 9.55
CA PHE A 26 -10.79 -6.07 10.75
C PHE A 26 -12.28 -6.45 10.88
N GLY A 27 -13.08 -6.23 9.84
CA GLY A 27 -14.49 -6.61 9.80
C GLY A 27 -15.47 -5.50 10.20
N SER A 28 -15.06 -4.23 10.15
CA SER A 28 -15.99 -3.12 10.35
C SER A 28 -17.09 -3.14 9.28
N GLN A 29 -18.32 -2.85 9.72
CA GLN A 29 -19.46 -2.64 8.82
C GLN A 29 -19.26 -1.46 7.85
N TYR A 30 -18.24 -0.62 8.08
CA TYR A 30 -18.01 0.63 7.35
C TYR A 30 -16.70 0.67 6.55
N SER A 31 -15.92 -0.41 6.48
CA SER A 31 -14.63 -0.44 5.75
C SER A 31 -14.75 0.00 4.29
N GLN A 32 -15.88 -0.29 3.65
CA GLN A 32 -16.15 0.13 2.26
C GLN A 32 -16.32 1.66 2.12
N LEU A 33 -16.83 2.34 3.15
CA LEU A 33 -16.96 3.81 3.15
C LEU A 33 -15.60 4.49 3.22
N ILE A 34 -14.64 3.88 3.91
CA ILE A 34 -13.25 4.33 3.93
C ILE A 34 -12.66 4.24 2.53
N ALA A 35 -12.78 3.08 1.87
CA ALA A 35 -12.30 2.91 0.50
C ALA A 35 -12.94 3.90 -0.48
N ARG A 36 -14.23 4.20 -0.32
CA ARG A 36 -14.91 5.23 -1.10
C ARG A 36 -14.28 6.61 -0.90
N ARG A 37 -14.08 7.06 0.34
CA ARG A 37 -13.45 8.37 0.63
C ARG A 37 -12.04 8.49 0.07
N VAL A 38 -11.25 7.42 0.11
CA VAL A 38 -9.90 7.41 -0.46
C VAL A 38 -9.94 7.57 -1.98
N ARG A 39 -10.86 6.84 -2.66
CA ARG A 39 -11.07 6.97 -4.11
C ARG A 39 -11.62 8.34 -4.51
N ASP A 40 -12.54 8.91 -3.71
CA ASP A 40 -13.07 10.26 -3.91
C ASP A 40 -11.96 11.33 -3.81
N SER A 41 -10.89 11.04 -3.07
CA SER A 41 -9.69 11.88 -2.98
C SER A 41 -8.71 11.68 -4.14
N GLY A 42 -9.03 10.84 -5.12
CA GLY A 42 -8.20 10.56 -6.30
C GLY A 42 -7.00 9.64 -6.04
N VAL A 43 -6.96 8.96 -4.89
CA VAL A 43 -5.85 8.09 -4.48
C VAL A 43 -6.22 6.63 -4.71
N PHE A 44 -5.29 5.85 -5.24
CA PHE A 44 -5.50 4.41 -5.42
C PHE A 44 -5.50 3.70 -4.06
N CYS A 45 -6.45 2.80 -3.85
CA CYS A 45 -6.46 1.97 -2.65
C CYS A 45 -6.91 0.54 -2.91
N GLU A 46 -6.31 -0.39 -2.17
CA GLU A 46 -6.73 -1.79 -2.09
C GLU A 46 -7.09 -2.14 -0.64
N MET A 47 -8.05 -3.06 -0.51
CA MET A 47 -8.53 -3.55 0.77
C MET A 47 -8.12 -5.01 0.92
N PHE A 48 -7.48 -5.33 2.04
CA PHE A 48 -7.06 -6.67 2.39
C PHE A 48 -7.54 -7.02 3.80
N PRO A 49 -7.77 -8.30 4.11
CA PRO A 49 -8.04 -8.72 5.48
C PRO A 49 -6.81 -8.49 6.37
N TYR A 50 -7.03 -8.32 7.67
CA TYR A 50 -5.95 -8.03 8.63
C TYR A 50 -4.89 -9.14 8.75
N ASP A 51 -5.22 -10.37 8.37
CA ASP A 51 -4.39 -11.56 8.46
C ASP A 51 -3.51 -11.78 7.21
N ILE A 52 -3.44 -10.80 6.31
CA ILE A 52 -2.61 -10.88 5.11
C ILE A 52 -1.11 -10.93 5.44
N ASP A 53 -0.39 -11.68 4.61
CA ASP A 53 1.07 -11.81 4.72
C ASP A 53 1.79 -10.46 4.65
N THR A 54 2.77 -10.26 5.54
CA THR A 54 3.53 -9.01 5.64
C THR A 54 4.35 -8.72 4.39
N GLN A 55 4.85 -9.74 3.66
CA GLN A 55 5.54 -9.52 2.39
C GLN A 55 4.62 -8.89 1.36
N ARG A 56 3.34 -9.30 1.32
CA ARG A 56 2.36 -8.65 0.42
C ARG A 56 2.15 -7.17 0.76
N ILE A 57 2.14 -6.80 2.04
CA ILE A 57 2.02 -5.40 2.48
C ILE A 57 3.23 -4.59 1.99
N ILE A 58 4.43 -5.15 2.12
CA ILE A 58 5.69 -4.52 1.68
C ILE A 58 5.72 -4.40 0.16
N ASP A 59 5.41 -5.48 -0.56
CA ASP A 59 5.40 -5.56 -2.03
C ASP A 59 4.37 -4.63 -2.66
N PHE A 60 3.22 -4.44 -2.00
CA PHE A 60 2.20 -3.49 -2.43
C PHE A 60 2.74 -2.06 -2.50
N GLY A 61 3.72 -1.73 -1.64
CA GLY A 61 4.41 -0.44 -1.68
C GLY A 61 3.51 0.74 -1.35
N ALA A 62 2.55 0.57 -0.45
CA ALA A 62 1.69 1.65 0.00
C ALA A 62 2.49 2.80 0.63
N LYS A 63 2.03 4.03 0.38
CA LYS A 63 2.51 5.22 1.10
C LYS A 63 1.88 5.36 2.48
N GLY A 64 0.72 4.75 2.70
CA GLY A 64 0.01 4.80 3.96
C GLY A 64 -0.91 3.59 4.16
N VAL A 65 -1.18 3.27 5.42
CA VAL A 65 -2.04 2.16 5.82
C VAL A 65 -3.19 2.69 6.67
N ILE A 66 -4.42 2.26 6.35
CA ILE A 66 -5.61 2.49 7.15
C ILE A 66 -5.99 1.16 7.80
N LEU A 67 -5.97 1.11 9.12
CA LEU A 67 -6.53 0.00 9.88
C LEU A 67 -8.02 0.28 10.06
N SER A 68 -8.89 -0.56 9.50
CA SER A 68 -10.33 -0.43 9.73
C SER A 68 -10.66 -0.81 11.18
N GLY A 69 -11.85 -0.43 11.63
CA GLY A 69 -12.37 -0.96 12.90
C GLY A 69 -12.80 -2.42 12.76
N GLY A 70 -13.10 -3.06 13.88
CA GLY A 70 -13.89 -4.29 13.93
C GLY A 70 -15.04 -4.11 14.94
N PRO A 71 -16.08 -4.95 14.90
CA PRO A 71 -17.05 -5.04 16.00
C PRO A 71 -16.41 -5.58 17.28
N GLU A 72 -15.32 -6.34 17.12
CA GLU A 72 -14.48 -6.84 18.20
C GLU A 72 -13.81 -5.66 18.91
N SER A 73 -14.01 -5.55 20.22
CA SER A 73 -13.23 -4.64 21.05
C SER A 73 -11.77 -5.14 21.06
N ALA A 74 -10.80 -4.23 20.91
CA ALA A 74 -9.36 -4.59 20.97
C ALA A 74 -8.91 -5.15 22.34
N CYS A 75 -9.81 -5.17 23.32
CA CYS A 75 -9.66 -5.81 24.62
C CYS A 75 -10.46 -7.12 24.61
N GLY A 76 -9.76 -8.26 24.53
CA GLY A 76 -10.38 -9.57 24.71
C GLY A 76 -10.99 -9.70 26.11
N GLN A 77 -12.24 -10.18 26.18
CA GLN A 77 -12.84 -10.73 27.39
C GLN A 77 -12.70 -12.24 27.35
#